data_AF-A0A448W9T8-F1
#
_entry.id   AF-A0A448W9T8-F1
#
_cell.length_a   1.000
_cell.length_b   1.000
_cell.length_c   1.000
_cell.angle_alpha   90.00
_cell.angle_beta   90.00
_cell.angle_gamma   90.00
#
_symmetry.space_group_name_H-M   'P 1'
#
loop_
_entity.id
_entity.type
_entity.pdbx_description
1 polymer ?
#
loop_
_entity_poly.entity_id
_entity_poly.type
_entity_poly.pdbx_seq_one_letter_code
_entity_poly.pdbx_strand_id
1 'polypeptide(L)'
;MVWRMAKLTDDADYDAGETFEKVSTYQMIILMKFNQQPRYTYEELARETGIPDRDLMRSLMALALAKPTQRFLCKEPRSKDIGPQDVFFVNDSFASKHYKIKVTNITVKETEPEQQETRALVDENRRFAIDATIVRVMKARKTLSHNELLAEVVEKLMNHFKPTPPVIKSRIEALIEREFIARCPEDKRIYKYLT
;
A
#
# COMPACT_ATOMS: atom_id res chain seq x y z
N MET A 1 -21.45 -20.42 -10.19
CA MET A 1 -20.19 -20.90 -9.57
C MET A 1 -20.44 -21.81 -8.36
N VAL A 2 -21.14 -21.43 -7.28
CA VAL A 2 -21.56 -22.31 -6.17
C VAL A 2 -22.62 -23.34 -6.61
N TRP A 3 -23.55 -23.01 -7.49
CA TRP A 3 -24.50 -24.00 -8.08
C TRP A 3 -23.90 -24.88 -9.20
N ARG A 4 -22.77 -24.48 -9.79
CA ARG A 4 -21.93 -25.36 -10.63
C ARG A 4 -20.83 -26.06 -9.82
N MET A 5 -20.66 -25.71 -8.54
CA MET A 5 -19.81 -26.41 -7.57
C MET A 5 -20.59 -27.43 -6.74
N ALA A 6 -21.92 -27.30 -6.62
CA ALA A 6 -22.78 -28.25 -5.90
C ALA A 6 -23.13 -29.52 -6.70
N LYS A 7 -22.91 -29.54 -8.02
CA LYS A 7 -23.04 -30.77 -8.82
C LYS A 7 -21.88 -31.77 -8.63
N LEU A 8 -20.94 -31.45 -7.74
CA LEU A 8 -19.78 -32.26 -7.37
C LEU A 8 -19.90 -32.87 -5.97
N THR A 9 -20.99 -32.63 -5.24
CA THR A 9 -21.12 -33.06 -3.83
C THR A 9 -22.14 -34.17 -3.57
N ASP A 10 -22.99 -34.55 -4.52
CA ASP A 10 -24.06 -35.55 -4.28
C ASP A 10 -23.83 -36.94 -4.90
N ASP A 11 -22.88 -37.12 -5.83
CA ASP A 11 -22.53 -38.44 -6.35
C ASP A 11 -21.19 -38.88 -5.77
N ALA A 12 -21.25 -39.96 -4.98
CA ALA A 12 -20.16 -40.50 -4.20
C ALA A 12 -18.98 -41.00 -5.07
N ASP A 13 -17.94 -40.15 -5.22
CA ASP A 13 -16.53 -40.56 -5.11
C ASP A 13 -15.66 -39.31 -4.90
N TYR A 14 -15.28 -39.07 -3.65
CA TYR A 14 -14.62 -37.85 -3.20
C TYR A 14 -13.10 -38.04 -3.29
N ASP A 15 -12.46 -37.52 -4.34
CA ASP A 15 -11.02 -37.26 -4.34
C ASP A 15 -10.80 -35.77 -4.04
N ALA A 16 -10.36 -35.48 -2.81
CA ALA A 16 -10.16 -34.15 -2.27
C ALA A 16 -9.10 -33.40 -3.10
N GLY A 17 -9.55 -32.38 -3.84
CA GLY A 17 -8.86 -32.00 -5.08
C GLY A 17 -8.47 -30.54 -5.35
N GLU A 18 -9.12 -29.52 -4.79
CA GLU A 18 -8.78 -28.13 -5.17
C GLU A 18 -9.14 -27.15 -4.05
N THR A 19 -8.13 -26.70 -3.29
CA THR A 19 -8.30 -25.72 -2.21
C THR A 19 -7.84 -24.33 -2.66
N PHE A 20 -8.77 -23.36 -2.73
CA PHE A 20 -8.48 -21.96 -3.04
C PHE A 20 -7.85 -21.26 -1.84
N GLU A 21 -6.53 -21.08 -1.84
CA GLU A 21 -5.82 -20.73 -0.62
C GLU A 21 -5.86 -19.22 -0.28
N LYS A 22 -6.13 -18.31 -1.24
CA LYS A 22 -6.13 -16.84 -1.02
C LYS A 22 -7.03 -16.08 -2.01
N VAL A 23 -8.31 -15.93 -1.70
CA VAL A 23 -9.24 -15.01 -2.39
C VAL A 23 -9.62 -13.91 -1.40
N SER A 24 -9.55 -12.63 -1.79
CA SER A 24 -9.97 -11.53 -0.91
C SER A 24 -11.49 -11.54 -0.70
N THR A 25 -11.97 -10.90 0.38
CA THR A 25 -13.41 -10.79 0.65
C THR A 25 -14.17 -10.18 -0.52
N TYR A 26 -13.65 -9.10 -1.12
CA TYR A 26 -14.26 -8.47 -2.29
C TYR A 26 -14.25 -9.37 -3.52
N GLN A 27 -13.15 -10.07 -3.79
CA GLN A 27 -13.09 -11.05 -4.88
C GLN A 27 -14.12 -12.17 -4.67
N MET A 28 -14.28 -12.66 -3.44
CA MET A 28 -15.27 -13.69 -3.11
C MET A 28 -16.71 -13.17 -3.32
N ILE A 29 -17.02 -11.96 -2.85
CA ILE A 29 -18.34 -11.34 -3.07
C ILE A 29 -18.66 -11.23 -4.56
N ILE A 30 -17.70 -10.79 -5.38
CA ILE A 30 -17.85 -10.69 -6.83
C ILE A 30 -18.10 -12.08 -7.45
N LEU A 31 -17.29 -13.09 -7.09
CA LEU A 31 -17.47 -14.45 -7.62
C LEU A 31 -18.84 -15.05 -7.24
N MET A 32 -19.34 -14.73 -6.05
CA MET A 32 -20.66 -15.18 -5.60
C MET A 32 -21.82 -14.59 -6.41
N LYS A 33 -21.66 -13.38 -6.98
CA LYS A 33 -22.69 -12.78 -7.87
C LYS A 33 -22.96 -13.63 -9.11
N PHE A 34 -21.92 -14.29 -9.64
CA PHE A 34 -22.03 -15.20 -10.78
C PHE A 34 -22.75 -16.53 -10.48
N ASN A 35 -23.28 -16.69 -9.26
CA ASN A 35 -24.21 -17.78 -8.93
C ASN A 35 -25.66 -17.41 -9.21
N GLN A 36 -25.97 -16.12 -9.23
CA GLN A 36 -27.32 -15.59 -9.43
C GLN A 36 -27.56 -15.33 -10.92
N GLN A 37 -26.58 -14.77 -11.61
CA GLN A 37 -26.66 -14.48 -13.05
C GLN A 37 -25.31 -14.74 -13.73
N PRO A 38 -25.29 -15.17 -15.01
CA PRO A 38 -24.07 -15.59 -15.68
C PRO A 38 -23.17 -14.42 -16.14
N ARG A 39 -23.73 -13.22 -16.30
CA ARG A 39 -23.03 -12.04 -16.81
C ARG A 39 -23.42 -10.82 -15.99
N TYR A 40 -22.46 -9.94 -15.74
CA TYR A 40 -22.70 -8.63 -15.13
C TYR A 40 -21.82 -7.57 -15.78
N THR A 41 -22.35 -6.36 -15.92
CA THR A 41 -21.55 -5.17 -16.21
C THR A 41 -20.77 -4.70 -14.97
N TYR A 42 -19.77 -3.85 -15.17
CA TYR A 42 -19.09 -3.19 -14.07
C TYR A 42 -20.05 -2.38 -13.19
N GLU A 43 -20.95 -1.60 -13.80
CA GLU A 43 -21.95 -0.79 -13.07
C GLU A 43 -22.90 -1.64 -12.23
N GLU A 44 -23.37 -2.77 -12.75
CA GLU A 44 -24.23 -3.69 -12.00
C GLU A 44 -23.49 -4.28 -10.80
N LEU A 45 -22.25 -4.74 -10.99
CA LEU A 45 -21.42 -5.23 -9.88
C LEU A 45 -21.20 -4.15 -8.83
N ALA A 46 -20.91 -2.92 -9.23
CA ALA A 46 -20.72 -1.79 -8.29
C ALA A 46 -21.98 -1.52 -7.48
N ARG A 47 -23.13 -1.38 -8.16
CA ARG A 47 -24.42 -1.10 -7.53
C ARG A 47 -24.85 -2.21 -6.58
N GLU A 48 -24.69 -3.47 -6.98
CA GLU A 48 -25.23 -4.59 -6.24
C GLU A 48 -24.32 -5.11 -5.12
N THR A 49 -23.01 -4.92 -5.23
CA THR A 49 -22.06 -5.35 -4.19
C THR A 49 -21.74 -4.23 -3.20
N GLY A 50 -21.94 -2.97 -3.59
CA GLY A 50 -21.60 -1.80 -2.77
C GLY A 50 -20.10 -1.67 -2.49
N ILE A 51 -19.25 -2.38 -3.24
CA ILE A 51 -17.80 -2.33 -3.10
C ILE A 51 -17.31 -0.96 -3.59
N PRO A 52 -16.42 -0.26 -2.85
CA PRO A 52 -15.81 0.97 -3.32
C PRO A 52 -15.16 0.81 -4.69
N ASP A 53 -15.35 1.78 -5.59
CA ASP A 53 -14.95 1.71 -7.00
C ASP A 53 -13.49 1.24 -7.17
N ARG A 54 -12.57 1.81 -6.40
CA ARG A 54 -11.14 1.44 -6.39
C ARG A 54 -10.91 -0.05 -6.11
N ASP A 55 -11.63 -0.59 -5.14
CA ASP A 55 -11.48 -1.98 -4.70
C ASP A 55 -12.18 -2.97 -5.64
N LEU A 56 -13.31 -2.58 -6.22
CA LEU A 56 -14.01 -3.35 -7.24
C LEU A 56 -13.15 -3.47 -8.50
N MET A 57 -12.66 -2.33 -9.00
CA MET A 57 -11.74 -2.24 -10.13
C MET A 57 -10.53 -3.16 -9.92
N ARG A 58 -9.88 -3.05 -8.76
CA ARG A 58 -8.74 -3.89 -8.38
C ARG A 58 -9.07 -5.37 -8.39
N SER A 59 -10.21 -5.75 -7.82
CA SER A 59 -10.65 -7.13 -7.73
C SER A 59 -10.98 -7.71 -9.09
N LEU A 60 -11.65 -6.95 -9.96
CA LEU A 60 -11.97 -7.38 -11.33
C LEU A 60 -10.73 -7.47 -12.22
N MET A 61 -9.76 -6.56 -12.09
CA MET A 61 -8.47 -6.71 -12.78
C MET A 61 -7.79 -8.01 -12.36
N ALA A 62 -7.80 -8.35 -11.07
CA ALA A 62 -7.17 -9.57 -10.55
C ALA A 62 -7.87 -10.84 -11.04
N LEU A 63 -9.19 -10.81 -11.20
CA LEU A 63 -9.99 -11.96 -11.61
C LEU A 63 -10.06 -12.14 -13.13
N ALA A 64 -10.09 -11.05 -13.91
CA ALA A 64 -10.34 -11.07 -15.35
C ALA A 64 -9.12 -10.75 -16.22
N LEU A 65 -8.19 -9.93 -15.73
CA LEU A 65 -7.05 -9.41 -16.51
C LEU A 65 -5.71 -10.04 -16.09
N ALA A 66 -5.71 -10.98 -15.15
CA ALA A 66 -4.52 -11.74 -14.75
C ALA A 66 -3.91 -12.57 -15.90
N LYS A 67 -2.87 -13.36 -15.60
CA LYS A 67 -2.30 -14.31 -16.57
C LYS A 67 -3.40 -15.28 -17.04
N PRO A 68 -3.43 -15.71 -18.31
CA PRO A 68 -4.50 -16.58 -18.83
C PRO A 68 -4.77 -17.82 -17.96
N THR A 69 -3.73 -18.41 -17.37
CA THR A 69 -3.80 -19.57 -16.45
C THR A 69 -4.38 -19.26 -15.07
N GLN A 70 -4.74 -18.00 -14.79
CA GLN A 70 -5.23 -17.49 -13.50
C GLN A 70 -6.49 -16.62 -13.67
N ARG A 71 -7.10 -16.59 -14.85
CA ARG A 71 -8.31 -15.81 -15.12
C ARG A 71 -9.55 -16.60 -14.74
N PHE A 72 -10.16 -16.22 -13.63
CA PHE A 72 -11.45 -16.76 -13.20
C PHE A 72 -12.61 -16.17 -13.99
N LEU A 73 -12.44 -14.93 -14.45
CA LEU A 73 -13.43 -14.21 -15.24
C LEU A 73 -12.88 -13.86 -16.63
N CYS A 74 -13.80 -13.71 -17.58
CA CYS A 74 -13.59 -13.11 -18.88
C CYS A 74 -14.21 -11.71 -18.90
N LYS A 75 -13.69 -10.83 -19.76
CA LYS A 75 -14.20 -9.47 -19.98
C LYS A 75 -14.49 -9.25 -21.46
N GLU A 76 -15.59 -8.57 -21.74
CA GLU A 76 -16.01 -8.15 -23.07
C GLU A 76 -16.39 -6.65 -23.04
N PRO A 77 -15.79 -5.81 -23.91
CA PRO A 77 -14.74 -6.10 -24.88
C PRO A 77 -13.40 -6.47 -24.25
N ARG A 78 -12.56 -7.21 -24.98
CA ARG A 78 -11.22 -7.63 -24.51
C ARG A 78 -10.23 -6.47 -24.59
N SER A 79 -9.98 -5.82 -23.46
CA SER A 79 -8.99 -4.75 -23.32
C SER A 79 -8.31 -4.79 -21.95
N LYS A 80 -7.28 -3.95 -21.74
CA LYS A 80 -6.60 -3.79 -20.45
C LYS A 80 -7.35 -2.83 -19.51
N ASP A 81 -8.19 -1.99 -20.08
CA ASP A 81 -8.99 -1.01 -19.34
C ASP A 81 -10.37 -1.61 -19.02
N ILE A 82 -10.94 -1.20 -17.90
CA ILE A 82 -12.30 -1.59 -17.51
C ILE A 82 -13.18 -0.34 -17.57
N GLY A 83 -14.16 -0.37 -18.47
CA GLY A 83 -15.21 0.62 -18.59
C GLY A 83 -16.47 0.24 -17.80
N PRO A 84 -17.37 1.22 -17.56
CA PRO A 84 -18.60 1.01 -16.80
C PRO A 84 -19.56 -0.01 -17.44
N GLN A 85 -19.55 -0.11 -18.76
CA GLN A 85 -20.40 -1.03 -19.54
C GLN A 85 -19.69 -2.33 -19.92
N ASP A 86 -18.47 -2.56 -19.43
CA ASP A 86 -17.74 -3.80 -19.71
C ASP A 86 -18.41 -4.97 -19.00
N VAL A 87 -18.62 -6.05 -19.75
CA VAL A 87 -19.32 -7.24 -19.27
C VAL A 87 -18.31 -8.28 -18.81
N PHE A 88 -18.53 -8.78 -17.60
CA PHE A 88 -17.77 -9.85 -16.98
C PHE A 88 -18.59 -11.13 -16.93
N PHE A 89 -17.94 -12.28 -17.10
CA PHE A 89 -18.56 -13.60 -17.00
C PHE A 89 -17.52 -14.67 -16.63
N VAL A 90 -17.98 -15.85 -16.21
CA VAL A 90 -17.10 -16.95 -15.77
C VAL A 90 -16.30 -17.50 -16.94
N ASN A 91 -15.00 -17.71 -16.74
CA ASN A 91 -14.14 -18.36 -17.73
C ASN A 91 -14.33 -19.89 -17.70
N ASP A 92 -15.26 -20.41 -18.50
CA ASP A 92 -15.51 -21.84 -18.62
C ASP A 92 -14.35 -22.63 -19.26
N SER A 93 -13.37 -21.96 -19.89
CA SER A 93 -12.15 -22.57 -20.45
C SER A 93 -10.97 -22.59 -19.47
N PHE A 94 -11.22 -22.35 -18.19
CA PHE A 94 -10.17 -22.31 -17.18
C PHE A 94 -9.59 -23.71 -16.93
N ALA A 95 -8.29 -23.86 -17.19
CA ALA A 95 -7.53 -25.08 -16.90
C ALA A 95 -6.24 -24.71 -16.15
N SER A 96 -6.11 -25.15 -14.89
CA SER A 96 -4.90 -24.97 -14.08
C SER A 96 -4.11 -26.28 -14.03
N LYS A 97 -2.77 -26.19 -14.16
CA LYS A 97 -1.85 -27.30 -13.88
C LYS A 97 -1.53 -27.47 -12.39
N HIS A 98 -2.06 -26.58 -11.54
CA HIS A 98 -1.81 -26.55 -10.10
C HIS A 98 -3.11 -26.71 -9.33
N TYR A 99 -3.11 -27.65 -8.37
CA TYR A 99 -4.16 -27.91 -7.37
C TYR A 99 -4.53 -26.66 -6.55
N LYS A 100 -3.57 -25.73 -6.38
CA LYS A 100 -3.76 -24.46 -5.65
C LYS A 100 -3.58 -23.29 -6.60
N ILE A 101 -4.65 -22.55 -6.88
CA ILE A 101 -4.60 -21.36 -7.74
C ILE A 101 -4.53 -20.12 -6.84
N LYS A 102 -3.43 -19.37 -6.97
CA LYS A 102 -3.22 -18.11 -6.27
C LYS A 102 -3.83 -16.97 -7.08
N VAL A 103 -4.86 -16.30 -6.54
CA VAL A 103 -5.32 -15.03 -7.11
C VAL A 103 -4.25 -13.97 -6.85
N THR A 104 -3.75 -13.34 -7.91
CA THR A 104 -2.73 -12.30 -7.76
C THR A 104 -3.41 -11.04 -7.25
N ASN A 105 -3.07 -10.60 -6.03
CA ASN A 105 -3.46 -9.27 -5.57
C ASN A 105 -2.76 -8.24 -6.45
N ILE A 106 -3.50 -7.63 -7.37
CA ILE A 106 -2.98 -6.54 -8.19
C ILE A 106 -2.86 -5.33 -7.27
N THR A 107 -1.66 -4.88 -6.97
CA THR A 107 -1.46 -3.54 -6.41
C THR A 107 -1.68 -2.56 -7.57
N VAL A 108 -2.87 -1.98 -7.66
CA VAL A 108 -3.07 -0.80 -8.51
C VAL A 108 -2.12 0.26 -7.96
N LYS A 109 -1.28 0.85 -8.81
CA LYS A 109 -0.50 2.03 -8.42
C LYS A 109 -1.50 3.02 -7.84
N GLU A 110 -1.38 3.37 -6.55
CA GLU A 110 -2.18 4.45 -5.99
C GLU A 110 -2.04 5.65 -6.94
N THR A 111 -3.14 6.34 -7.19
CA THR A 111 -3.15 7.55 -8.02
C THR A 111 -2.07 8.50 -7.52
N GLU A 112 -1.23 9.01 -8.43
CA GLU A 112 -0.10 9.91 -8.13
C GLU A 112 -0.40 10.98 -7.06
N PRO A 113 -1.58 11.64 -7.01
CA PRO A 113 -1.90 12.59 -5.94
C PRO A 113 -1.97 11.98 -4.53
N GLU A 114 -2.58 10.81 -4.34
CA GLU A 114 -2.75 10.17 -3.02
C GLU A 114 -1.39 9.67 -2.47
N GLN A 115 -0.49 9.24 -3.38
CA GLN A 115 0.90 8.92 -3.03
C GLN A 115 1.71 10.16 -2.63
N GLN A 116 1.50 11.27 -3.33
CA GLN A 116 2.20 12.52 -3.07
C GLN A 116 1.85 13.06 -1.68
N GLU A 117 0.57 13.07 -1.32
CA GLU A 117 0.08 13.53 -0.02
C GLU A 117 0.61 12.66 1.12
N THR A 118 0.55 11.33 0.96
CA THR A 118 1.07 10.40 1.97
C THR A 118 2.57 10.56 2.18
N ARG A 119 3.34 10.75 1.10
CA ARG A 119 4.79 11.00 1.17
C ARG A 119 5.10 12.33 1.83
N ALA A 120 4.36 13.38 1.48
CA ALA A 120 4.52 14.70 2.08
C ALA A 120 4.30 14.66 3.60
N LEU A 121 3.25 13.97 4.06
CA LEU A 121 2.97 13.79 5.48
C LEU A 121 4.08 13.01 6.20
N VAL A 122 4.62 11.96 5.57
CA VAL A 122 5.74 11.19 6.12
C VAL A 122 6.99 12.04 6.25
N ASP A 123 7.32 12.84 5.23
CA ASP A 123 8.50 13.70 5.24
C ASP A 123 8.36 14.84 6.25
N GLU A 124 7.16 15.38 6.44
CA GLU A 124 6.86 16.34 7.49
C GLU A 124 7.02 15.72 8.89
N ASN A 125 6.50 14.52 9.12
CA ASN A 125 6.67 13.81 10.39
C ASN A 125 8.15 13.53 10.69
N ARG A 126 8.94 13.16 9.67
CA ARG A 126 10.40 13.00 9.81
C ARG A 126 11.07 14.33 10.16
N ARG A 127 10.65 15.44 9.56
CA ARG A 127 11.15 16.78 9.86
C ARG A 127 10.93 17.12 11.33
N PHE A 128 9.73 16.91 11.85
CA PHE A 128 9.42 17.16 13.26
C PHE A 128 10.19 16.24 14.21
N ALA A 129 10.38 14.96 13.84
CA ALA A 129 11.18 14.03 14.63
C ALA A 129 12.65 14.45 14.73
N ILE A 130 13.22 14.98 13.65
CA ILE A 130 14.59 15.52 13.63
C ILE A 130 14.68 16.73 14.57
N ASP A 131 13.79 17.71 14.43
CA ASP A 131 13.79 18.91 15.27
C ASP A 131 13.72 18.58 16.77
N ALA A 132 12.75 17.73 17.13
CA ALA A 132 12.55 17.30 18.51
C ALA A 132 13.79 16.57 19.06
N THR A 133 14.47 15.79 18.23
CA THR A 133 15.69 15.07 18.62
C THR A 133 16.86 16.04 18.82
N ILE A 134 17.08 16.99 17.91
CA ILE A 134 18.12 18.02 18.05
C ILE A 134 17.91 18.80 19.35
N VAL A 135 16.70 19.31 19.59
CA VAL A 135 16.37 20.06 20.80
C VAL A 135 16.59 19.20 22.05
N ARG A 136 16.19 17.92 22.04
CA ARG A 136 16.40 17.00 23.18
C ARG A 136 17.88 16.78 23.49
N VAL A 137 18.72 16.54 22.46
CA VAL A 137 20.17 16.37 22.62
C VAL A 137 20.80 17.66 23.16
N MET A 138 20.50 18.80 22.53
CA MET A 138 21.07 20.09 22.91
C MET A 138 20.63 20.52 24.31
N LYS A 139 19.36 20.30 24.68
CA LYS A 139 18.86 20.60 26.03
C LYS A 139 19.59 19.81 27.12
N ALA A 140 19.95 18.55 26.84
CA ALA A 140 20.66 17.68 27.77
C ALA A 140 22.15 18.01 27.89
N ARG A 141 22.81 18.30 26.76
CA ARG A 141 24.26 18.53 26.69
C ARG A 141 24.68 19.97 26.89
N LYS A 142 23.76 20.92 26.69
CA LYS A 142 23.93 22.38 26.72
C LYS A 142 24.86 22.96 25.66
N THR A 143 25.99 22.31 25.42
CA THR A 143 27.00 22.69 24.43
C THR A 143 27.50 21.45 23.72
N LEU A 144 27.62 21.49 22.39
CA LEU A 144 28.10 20.35 21.61
C LEU A 144 28.77 20.80 20.31
N SER A 145 29.76 20.05 19.83
CA SER A 145 30.31 20.29 18.49
C SER A 145 29.37 19.78 17.38
N HIS A 146 29.55 20.31 16.18
CA HIS A 146 28.74 19.94 15.01
C HIS A 146 28.78 18.44 14.70
N ASN A 147 29.97 17.83 14.74
CA ASN A 147 30.14 16.42 14.42
C ASN A 147 29.50 15.51 15.48
N GLU A 148 29.65 15.87 16.75
CA GLU A 148 29.00 15.14 17.85
C GLU A 148 27.47 15.24 17.74
N LEU A 149 26.95 16.42 17.36
CA LEU A 149 25.49 16.62 17.28
C LEU A 149 24.90 15.79 16.15
N LEU A 150 25.56 15.79 14.99
CA LEU A 150 25.18 14.93 13.87
C LEU A 150 25.19 13.45 14.28
N ALA A 151 26.25 12.99 14.93
CA ALA A 151 26.38 11.60 15.36
C ALA A 151 25.26 11.19 16.33
N GLU A 152 25.02 11.97 17.41
CA GLU A 152 23.98 11.66 18.39
C GLU A 152 22.57 11.69 17.77
N VAL A 153 22.28 12.63 16.87
CA VAL A 153 20.97 12.72 16.21
C VAL A 153 20.73 11.52 15.28
N VAL A 154 21.74 11.11 14.51
CA VAL A 154 21.64 9.92 13.64
C VAL A 154 21.44 8.66 14.48
N GLU A 155 22.20 8.51 15.56
CA GLU A 155 22.09 7.37 16.47
C GLU A 155 20.69 7.27 17.10
N LYS A 156 20.13 8.38 17.59
CA LYS A 156 18.80 8.39 18.21
C LYS A 156 17.66 8.13 17.22
N LEU A 157 17.81 8.50 15.95
CA LEU A 157 16.78 8.31 14.93
C LEU A 157 16.89 6.99 14.17
N MET A 158 18.03 6.29 14.27
CA MET A 158 18.34 5.01 13.61
C MET A 158 17.19 3.99 13.64
N ASN A 159 16.52 3.86 14.78
CA ASN A 159 15.44 2.89 14.99
C ASN A 159 14.14 3.23 14.25
N HIS A 160 14.00 4.46 13.76
CA HIS A 160 12.83 4.93 13.02
C HIS A 160 13.14 5.18 11.55
N PHE A 161 14.22 5.89 11.25
CA PHE A 161 14.69 6.16 9.89
C PHE A 161 16.14 6.67 9.91
N LYS A 162 16.82 6.62 8.77
CA LYS A 162 18.20 7.11 8.64
C LYS A 162 18.22 8.53 8.03
N PRO A 163 18.25 9.60 8.85
CA PRO A 163 18.36 10.96 8.33
C PRO A 163 19.71 11.17 7.62
N THR A 164 19.72 11.95 6.54
CA THR A 164 20.96 12.32 5.84
C THR A 164 21.57 13.58 6.47
N PRO A 165 22.91 13.72 6.49
CA PRO A 165 23.56 14.91 7.06
C PRO A 165 23.06 16.26 6.51
N PRO A 166 22.77 16.43 5.21
CA PRO A 166 22.23 17.68 4.68
C PRO A 166 20.89 18.09 5.30
N VAL A 167 20.01 17.11 5.55
CA VAL A 167 18.69 17.38 6.17
C VAL A 167 18.88 17.85 7.61
N ILE A 168 19.73 17.18 8.39
CA ILE A 168 19.99 17.57 9.78
C ILE A 168 20.61 18.99 9.82
N LYS A 169 21.54 19.30 8.91
CA LYS A 169 22.14 20.66 8.79
C LYS A 169 21.07 21.73 8.55
N SER A 170 20.18 21.50 7.58
CA SER A 170 19.07 22.42 7.31
C SER A 170 18.16 22.62 8.54
N ARG A 171 17.91 21.55 9.32
CA ARG A 171 17.12 21.66 10.56
C ARG A 171 17.85 22.40 11.67
N ILE A 172 19.17 22.25 11.78
CA ILE A 172 19.99 23.03 12.71
C ILE A 172 19.89 24.52 12.40
N GLU A 173 20.03 24.95 11.15
CA GLU A 173 19.88 26.38 10.80
C GLU A 173 18.47 26.90 11.16
N ALA A 174 17.42 26.14 10.84
CA ALA A 174 16.04 26.52 11.19
C ALA A 174 15.81 26.63 12.71
N LEU A 175 16.51 25.83 13.52
CA LEU A 175 16.46 25.91 14.99
C LEU A 175 17.31 27.06 15.54
N ILE A 176 18.32 27.52 14.82
CA ILE A 176 19.06 28.75 15.13
C ILE A 176 18.19 29.98 14.87
N GLU A 177 17.52 30.02 13.71
CA GLU A 177 16.59 31.11 13.36
C GLU A 177 15.43 31.24 14.36
N ARG A 178 15.01 30.13 14.96
CA ARG A 178 13.95 30.08 15.98
C ARG A 178 14.49 30.23 17.41
N GLU A 179 15.76 30.58 17.56
CA GLU A 179 16.41 30.85 18.85
C GLU A 179 16.36 29.69 19.86
N PHE A 180 16.30 28.43 19.40
CA PHE A 180 16.44 27.25 20.28
C PHE A 180 17.91 26.90 20.54
N ILE A 181 18.78 27.23 19.60
CA ILE A 181 20.22 26.99 19.66
C ILE A 181 20.98 28.16 19.03
N ALA A 182 22.20 28.42 19.46
CA ALA A 182 23.08 29.43 18.88
C ALA A 182 24.47 28.85 18.59
N ARG A 183 25.18 29.46 17.64
CA ARG A 183 26.61 29.18 17.43
C ARG A 183 27.42 29.94 18.46
N CYS A 184 28.49 29.33 18.96
CA CYS A 184 29.46 30.07 19.77
C CYS A 184 30.12 31.19 18.93
N PRO A 185 30.31 32.39 19.49
CA PRO A 185 31.00 33.48 18.79
C PRO A 185 32.48 33.18 18.56
N GLU A 186 33.12 32.39 19.44
CA GLU A 186 34.53 32.02 19.32
C GLU A 186 34.76 30.88 18.31
N ASP A 187 33.86 29.90 18.27
CA ASP A 187 33.92 28.76 17.35
C ASP A 187 32.54 28.41 16.77
N LYS A 188 32.36 28.70 15.48
CA LYS A 188 31.12 28.42 14.74
C LYS A 188 30.80 26.93 14.58
N ARG A 189 31.72 26.03 14.93
CA ARG A 189 31.53 24.57 14.96
C ARG A 189 30.88 24.09 16.25
N ILE A 190 30.75 24.94 17.25
CA ILE A 190 30.13 24.61 18.54
C ILE A 190 28.76 25.28 18.61
N TYR A 191 27.77 24.49 19.03
CA TYR A 191 26.41 24.96 19.29
C TYR A 191 26.17 25.04 20.80
N LYS A 192 25.37 26.01 21.21
CA LYS A 192 24.86 26.22 22.57
C LYS A 192 23.34 26.18 22.56
N TYR A 193 22.74 25.51 23.54
CA TYR A 193 21.30 25.52 23.75
C TYR A 193 20.87 26.82 24.40
N LEU A 194 19.84 27.46 23.83
CA LEU A 194 19.22 28.65 24.40
C LEU A 194 18.03 28.20 25.24
N THR A 195 18.00 28.63 26.50
CA THR A 195 16.98 28.23 27.49
C THR A 195 15.78 29.16 27.42
#